data_AF-C6SV80-F1
#
_entry.id   AF-C6SV80-F1
#
_cell.length_a   1.000
_cell.length_b   1.000
_cell.length_c   1.000
_cell.angle_alpha   90.00
_cell.angle_beta   90.00
_cell.angle_gamma   90.00
#
_symmetry.space_group_name_H-M   'P 1'
#
loop_
_entity.id
_entity.type
_entity.pdbx_description
1 polymer ?
#
loop_
_entity_poly.entity_id
_entity_poly.type
_entity_poly.pdbx_seq_one_letter_code
_entity_poly.pdbx_strand_id
1 'polypeptide(L)'
;MMLQPSFLCFSFMFLITLPLGKSSTTLNVPKDIINQTCQKCANQSIILSYNLCSTSLPAVPVSHSANLEGSALVAMELALENVTSTLATIEKLLDSTSLDNFALGCLADCLELYSDAAWTIVNSVGVFLSGNYDVTRIWMSSVMEAASTCQQGFTGRGEASPLTQENYNLFQLCGIALCIIHLATPGVPSQLIHR
;
A
#
# COMPACT_ATOMS: atom_id res chain seq x y z
N MET A 1 -14.09 79.09 -33.93
CA MET A 1 -14.29 77.63 -33.76
C MET A 1 -14.62 77.38 -32.29
N MET A 2 -15.87 76.97 -32.06
CA MET A 2 -16.43 76.19 -30.94
C MET A 2 -16.14 76.59 -29.47
N LEU A 3 -17.25 76.94 -28.81
CA LEU A 3 -17.46 77.17 -27.37
C LEU A 3 -17.43 75.85 -26.56
N GLN A 4 -17.02 75.87 -25.28
CA GLN A 4 -17.97 75.82 -24.14
C GLN A 4 -17.29 75.98 -22.75
N PRO A 5 -18.01 76.46 -21.73
CA PRO A 5 -17.47 76.90 -20.44
C PRO A 5 -17.94 76.11 -19.20
N SER A 6 -17.28 76.41 -18.06
CA SER A 6 -17.83 76.62 -16.70
C SER A 6 -18.43 75.49 -15.84
N PHE A 7 -17.79 75.34 -14.67
CA PHE A 7 -18.31 75.29 -13.28
C PHE A 7 -19.29 74.17 -12.79
N LEU A 8 -18.78 73.46 -11.77
CA LEU A 8 -19.40 73.04 -10.48
C LEU A 8 -20.88 72.62 -10.47
N CYS A 9 -21.18 71.39 -9.98
CA CYS A 9 -21.94 71.14 -8.72
C CYS A 9 -22.18 69.63 -8.46
N PHE A 10 -22.48 69.30 -7.19
CA PHE A 10 -22.95 68.03 -6.59
C PHE A 10 -21.91 66.89 -6.40
N SER A 11 -21.39 66.65 -5.19
CA SER A 11 -22.06 66.14 -3.97
C SER A 11 -22.79 64.82 -4.20
N PHE A 12 -22.18 63.68 -3.83
CA PHE A 12 -22.68 62.83 -2.73
C PHE A 12 -21.71 61.67 -2.46
N MET A 13 -21.51 61.39 -1.17
CA MET A 13 -20.91 60.18 -0.61
C MET A 13 -21.44 58.89 -1.28
N PHE A 14 -20.55 57.99 -1.66
CA PHE A 14 -20.69 56.59 -1.28
C PHE A 14 -19.29 55.97 -1.13
N LEU A 15 -18.81 55.90 0.11
CA LEU A 15 -17.74 55.02 0.52
C LEU A 15 -18.18 53.58 0.21
N ILE A 16 -17.80 53.05 -0.96
CA ILE A 16 -17.90 51.62 -1.22
C ILE A 16 -16.73 50.98 -0.47
N THR A 17 -16.93 50.69 0.81
CA THR A 17 -16.14 49.68 1.50
C THR A 17 -16.45 48.35 0.80
N LEU A 18 -15.56 47.90 -0.10
CA LEU A 18 -15.56 46.49 -0.46
C LEU A 18 -15.31 45.72 0.84
N PRO A 19 -16.20 44.82 1.29
CA PRO A 19 -15.73 43.79 2.18
C PRO A 19 -14.76 42.97 1.32
N LEU A 20 -13.48 42.98 1.70
CA LEU A 20 -12.57 41.92 1.32
C LEU A 20 -13.15 40.65 1.92
N GLY A 21 -14.09 40.04 1.20
CA GLY A 21 -14.56 38.70 1.49
C GLY A 21 -13.31 37.85 1.49
N LYS A 22 -12.84 37.50 2.69
CA LYS A 22 -11.97 36.35 2.86
C LYS A 22 -12.82 35.18 2.40
N SER A 23 -12.76 34.91 1.11
CA SER A 23 -13.12 33.61 0.59
C SER A 23 -12.10 32.70 1.25
N SER A 24 -12.47 32.13 2.39
CA SER A 24 -11.91 30.87 2.82
C SER A 24 -12.34 29.89 1.75
N THR A 25 -11.58 29.88 0.64
CA THR A 25 -11.40 28.65 -0.11
C THR A 25 -10.86 27.68 0.93
N THR A 26 -11.76 26.90 1.52
CA THR A 26 -11.40 25.57 1.98
C THR A 26 -10.74 24.97 0.76
N LEU A 27 -9.41 24.94 0.77
CA LEU A 27 -8.65 24.13 -0.14
C LEU A 27 -9.19 22.73 0.14
N ASN A 28 -10.12 22.27 -0.70
CA ASN A 28 -10.33 20.85 -0.89
C ASN A 28 -9.02 20.37 -1.50
N VAL A 29 -8.01 20.20 -0.64
CA VAL A 29 -6.87 19.35 -0.94
C VAL A 29 -7.54 18.05 -1.38
N PRO A 30 -7.32 17.58 -2.62
CA PRO A 30 -7.77 16.27 -3.01
C PRO A 30 -7.29 15.33 -1.90
N LYS A 31 -8.23 14.76 -1.12
CA LYS A 31 -7.86 13.84 -0.05
C LYS A 31 -7.04 12.76 -0.73
N ASP A 32 -5.77 12.69 -0.36
CA ASP A 32 -4.82 11.76 -0.97
C ASP A 32 -5.47 10.38 -1.06
N ILE A 33 -5.59 9.87 -2.28
CA ILE A 33 -6.25 8.60 -2.57
C ILE A 33 -5.57 7.47 -1.80
N ILE A 34 -4.25 7.57 -1.58
CA ILE A 34 -3.45 6.65 -0.78
C ILE A 34 -3.93 6.69 0.68
N ASN A 35 -3.99 7.88 1.29
CA ASN A 35 -4.45 8.04 2.67
C ASN A 35 -5.86 7.45 2.87
N GLN A 36 -6.82 7.79 2.00
CA GLN A 36 -8.17 7.25 2.09
C GLN A 36 -8.21 5.72 1.96
N THR A 37 -7.41 5.18 1.04
CA THR A 37 -7.31 3.74 0.79
C THR A 37 -6.72 3.02 1.98
N CYS A 38 -5.58 3.50 2.50
CA CYS A 38 -4.94 2.96 3.69
C CYS A 38 -5.85 3.03 4.92
N GLN A 39 -6.60 4.13 5.09
CA GLN A 39 -7.56 4.26 6.18
C GLN A 39 -8.69 3.24 6.05
N LYS A 40 -9.23 3.02 4.84
CA LYS A 40 -10.24 1.98 4.62
C LYS A 40 -9.70 0.58 4.94
N CYS A 41 -8.51 0.25 4.46
CA CYS A 41 -7.89 -1.06 4.70
C CYS A 41 -7.63 -1.31 6.19
N ALA A 42 -7.10 -0.32 6.91
CA ALA A 42 -6.88 -0.42 8.36
C ALA A 42 -8.18 -0.47 9.17
N ASN A 43 -9.27 0.12 8.68
CA ASN A 43 -10.58 0.04 9.36
C ASN A 43 -11.30 -1.29 9.09
N GLN A 44 -11.02 -1.95 7.96
CA GLN A 44 -11.65 -3.21 7.56
C GLN A 44 -10.88 -4.45 8.05
N SER A 45 -9.68 -4.27 8.60
CA SER A 45 -8.84 -5.35 9.10
C SER A 45 -8.15 -4.96 10.40
N ILE A 46 -8.23 -5.83 11.40
CA ILE A 46 -7.50 -5.67 12.66
C ILE A 46 -5.99 -5.90 12.51
N ILE A 47 -5.56 -6.45 11.36
CA ILE A 47 -4.19 -6.87 11.12
C ILE A 47 -3.44 -5.85 10.25
N LEU A 48 -4.13 -5.10 9.38
CA LEU A 48 -3.47 -4.20 8.43
C LEU A 48 -3.05 -2.86 9.07
N SER A 49 -1.78 -2.52 8.89
CA SER A 49 -1.18 -1.29 9.40
C SER A 49 -1.41 -0.10 8.46
N TYR A 50 -2.15 0.91 8.92
CA TYR A 50 -2.26 2.20 8.24
C TYR A 50 -0.88 2.82 7.99
N ASN A 51 0.02 2.74 8.98
CA ASN A 51 1.36 3.34 8.88
C ASN A 51 2.18 2.66 7.79
N LEU A 52 2.19 1.32 7.75
CA LEU A 52 2.92 0.59 6.71
C LEU A 52 2.34 0.90 5.32
N CYS A 53 1.02 0.92 5.19
CA CYS A 53 0.36 1.27 3.92
C CYS A 53 0.72 2.70 3.46
N SER A 54 0.54 3.69 4.33
CA SER A 54 0.73 5.10 3.99
C SER A 54 2.19 5.50 3.79
N THR A 55 3.15 4.72 4.27
CA THR A 55 4.59 4.95 4.03
C THR A 55 5.11 4.20 2.82
N SER A 56 4.54 3.02 2.51
CA SER A 56 5.00 2.17 1.42
C SER A 56 4.47 2.63 0.05
N LEU A 57 3.19 3.01 -0.04
CA LEU A 57 2.55 3.37 -1.31
C LEU A 57 3.00 4.70 -1.95
N PRO A 58 3.38 5.76 -1.22
CA PRO A 58 3.83 7.02 -1.83
C PRO A 58 5.17 6.94 -2.56
N ALA A 59 5.88 5.82 -2.49
CA ALA A 59 7.20 5.66 -3.10
C ALA A 59 7.21 5.66 -4.64
N VAL A 60 6.04 5.74 -5.30
CA VAL A 60 5.91 5.63 -6.76
C VAL A 60 5.31 6.91 -7.37
N PRO A 61 5.82 7.42 -8.51
CA PRO A 61 5.32 8.62 -9.16
C PRO A 61 3.79 8.58 -9.37
N VAL A 62 3.14 9.74 -9.17
CA VAL A 62 1.68 9.95 -9.27
C VAL A 62 1.06 9.39 -10.56
N SER A 63 1.84 9.18 -11.63
CA SER A 63 1.38 8.56 -12.88
C SER A 63 1.04 7.07 -12.75
N HIS A 64 1.64 6.33 -11.80
CA HIS A 64 1.39 4.90 -11.59
C HIS A 64 0.40 4.61 -10.44
N SER A 65 0.22 5.55 -9.51
CA SER A 65 -0.72 5.44 -8.36
C SER A 65 -2.00 6.25 -8.54
N ALA A 66 -2.31 6.67 -9.77
CA ALA A 66 -3.45 7.54 -10.08
C ALA A 66 -4.84 6.91 -9.78
N ASN A 67 -4.91 5.59 -9.61
CA ASN A 67 -6.13 4.86 -9.29
C ASN A 67 -5.84 3.66 -8.34
N LEU A 68 -6.91 2.97 -7.90
CA LEU A 68 -6.80 1.82 -7.02
C LEU A 68 -6.03 0.65 -7.66
N GLU A 69 -6.23 0.40 -8.95
CA GLU A 69 -5.54 -0.69 -9.65
C GLU A 69 -4.02 -0.47 -9.68
N GLY A 70 -3.59 0.75 -9.99
CA GLY A 70 -2.18 1.13 -9.93
C GLY A 70 -1.61 1.04 -8.51
N SER A 71 -2.39 1.44 -7.50
CA SER A 71 -2.00 1.29 -6.09
C SER A 71 -1.86 -0.18 -5.67
N ALA A 72 -2.70 -1.08 -6.19
CA ALA A 72 -2.58 -2.52 -5.97
C ALA A 72 -1.33 -3.09 -6.63
N LEU A 73 -1.03 -2.67 -7.86
CA LEU A 73 0.18 -3.07 -8.58
C LEU A 73 1.44 -2.67 -7.80
N VAL A 74 1.51 -1.43 -7.32
CA VAL A 74 2.61 -0.96 -6.47
C VAL A 74 2.77 -1.81 -5.21
N ALA A 75 1.66 -2.17 -4.53
CA ALA A 75 1.74 -3.04 -3.36
C ALA A 75 2.27 -4.45 -3.69
N MET A 76 1.91 -5.01 -4.85
CA MET A 76 2.45 -6.30 -5.32
C MET A 76 3.93 -6.21 -5.69
N GLU A 77 4.37 -5.12 -6.32
CA GLU A 77 5.78 -4.87 -6.65
C GLU A 77 6.63 -4.76 -5.37
N LEU A 78 6.16 -4.01 -4.38
CA LEU A 78 6.83 -3.90 -3.08
C LEU A 78 6.88 -5.25 -2.35
N ALA A 79 5.84 -6.09 -2.47
CA ALA A 79 5.87 -7.45 -1.95
C ALA A 79 6.96 -8.30 -2.62
N LEU A 80 7.12 -8.17 -3.94
CA LEU A 80 8.20 -8.85 -4.69
C LEU A 80 9.60 -8.35 -4.28
N GLU A 81 9.76 -7.04 -4.09
CA GLU A 81 11.01 -6.47 -3.57
C GLU A 81 11.33 -7.01 -2.18
N ASN A 82 10.33 -7.10 -1.29
CA ASN A 82 10.51 -7.69 0.02
C ASN A 82 10.90 -9.17 -0.06
N VAL A 83 10.22 -9.96 -0.90
CA VAL A 83 10.56 -11.38 -1.12
C VAL A 83 11.99 -11.56 -1.61
N THR A 84 12.39 -10.82 -2.63
CA THR A 84 13.74 -10.93 -3.23
C THR A 84 14.83 -10.51 -2.24
N SER A 85 14.61 -9.45 -1.47
CA SER A 85 15.53 -9.07 -0.39
C SER A 85 15.60 -10.12 0.71
N THR A 86 14.47 -10.77 1.03
CA THR A 86 14.40 -11.78 2.09
C THR A 86 15.08 -13.08 1.67
N LEU A 87 14.96 -13.49 0.41
CA LEU A 87 15.70 -14.62 -0.15
C LEU A 87 17.21 -14.45 0.03
N ALA A 88 17.74 -13.27 -0.32
CA ALA A 88 19.16 -12.97 -0.11
C ALA A 88 19.57 -13.01 1.38
N THR A 89 18.68 -12.55 2.27
CA THR A 89 18.89 -12.67 3.73
C THR A 89 18.92 -14.13 4.18
N ILE A 90 18.00 -14.96 3.70
CA ILE A 90 17.92 -16.39 4.04
C ILE A 90 19.19 -17.11 3.59
N GLU A 91 19.62 -16.92 2.35
CA GLU A 91 20.85 -17.51 1.81
C GLU A 91 22.07 -17.17 2.70
N LYS A 92 22.20 -15.89 3.08
CA LYS A 92 23.28 -15.45 3.98
C LYS A 92 23.18 -16.09 5.37
N LEU A 93 21.97 -16.28 5.91
CA LEU A 93 21.77 -16.91 7.21
C LEU A 93 22.07 -18.40 7.17
N LEU A 94 21.77 -19.09 6.07
CA LEU A 94 22.07 -20.50 5.86
C LEU A 94 23.58 -20.77 5.83
N ASP A 95 24.38 -19.81 5.33
CA ASP A 95 25.84 -19.88 5.35
C ASP A 95 26.46 -19.56 6.73
N SER A 96 25.66 -19.15 7.72
CA SER A 96 26.15 -18.76 9.04
C SER A 96 26.48 -19.96 9.92
N THR A 97 27.64 -19.92 10.58
CA THR A 97 28.02 -20.92 11.60
C THR A 97 27.41 -20.64 12.99
N SER A 98 26.62 -19.57 13.13
CA SER A 98 26.06 -19.15 14.43
C SER A 98 24.68 -19.73 14.74
N LEU A 99 24.03 -20.37 13.77
CA LEU A 99 22.69 -20.93 13.91
C LEU A 99 22.76 -22.43 14.18
N ASP A 100 21.81 -22.92 14.97
CA ASP A 100 21.71 -24.35 15.23
C ASP A 100 20.99 -25.08 14.06
N ASN A 101 21.01 -26.41 14.09
CA ASN A 101 20.41 -27.22 13.02
C ASN A 101 18.89 -27.01 12.88
N PHE A 102 18.21 -26.54 13.94
CA PHE A 102 16.78 -26.28 13.88
C PHE A 102 16.49 -24.99 13.12
N ALA A 103 17.14 -23.90 13.50
CA ALA A 103 17.04 -22.63 12.80
C ALA A 103 17.45 -22.77 11.33
N LEU A 104 18.50 -23.56 11.03
CA LEU A 104 18.90 -23.85 9.66
C LEU A 104 17.83 -24.63 8.88
N GLY A 105 17.17 -25.61 9.51
CA GLY A 105 16.03 -26.32 8.91
C GLY A 105 14.85 -25.39 8.62
N CYS A 106 14.46 -24.56 9.58
CA CYS A 106 13.41 -23.57 9.39
C CYS A 106 13.76 -22.55 8.29
N LEU A 107 15.03 -22.14 8.17
CA LEU A 107 15.48 -21.25 7.10
C LEU A 107 15.43 -21.93 5.73
N ALA A 108 15.75 -23.23 5.63
CA ALA A 108 15.62 -23.98 4.39
C ALA A 108 14.15 -24.08 3.95
N ASP A 109 13.23 -24.34 4.88
CA ASP A 109 11.78 -24.33 4.61
C ASP A 109 11.32 -22.92 4.17
N CYS A 110 11.79 -21.86 4.83
CA CYS A 110 11.51 -20.49 4.42
C CYS A 110 12.08 -20.16 3.03
N LEU A 111 13.24 -20.70 2.66
CA LEU A 111 13.84 -20.50 1.33
C LEU A 111 12.92 -21.03 0.22
N GLU A 112 12.36 -22.22 0.41
CA GLU A 112 11.39 -22.82 -0.52
C GLU A 112 10.13 -21.96 -0.61
N LEU A 113 9.53 -21.62 0.53
CA LEU A 113 8.32 -20.78 0.60
C LEU A 113 8.50 -19.42 -0.08
N TYR A 114 9.64 -18.74 0.15
CA TYR A 114 9.92 -17.44 -0.46
C TYR A 114 10.24 -17.56 -1.95
N SER A 115 10.84 -18.66 -2.40
CA SER A 115 11.08 -18.91 -3.83
C SER A 115 9.77 -19.09 -4.58
N ASP A 116 8.85 -19.89 -4.01
CA ASP A 116 7.49 -20.06 -4.53
C ASP A 116 6.70 -18.75 -4.48
N ALA A 117 6.85 -17.97 -3.42
CA ALA A 117 6.24 -16.64 -3.30
C ALA A 117 6.70 -15.70 -4.41
N ALA A 118 8.01 -15.66 -4.74
CA ALA A 118 8.53 -14.82 -5.81
C ALA A 118 7.88 -15.16 -7.16
N TRP A 119 7.85 -16.46 -7.49
CA TRP A 119 7.20 -16.94 -8.71
C TRP A 119 5.71 -16.61 -8.72
N THR A 120 5.03 -16.80 -7.58
CA THR A 120 3.60 -16.55 -7.44
C THR A 120 3.26 -15.07 -7.64
N ILE A 121 4.02 -14.14 -7.06
CA ILE A 121 3.78 -12.70 -7.24
C ILE A 121 3.96 -12.29 -8.70
N VAL A 122 5.04 -12.73 -9.36
CA VAL A 122 5.30 -12.41 -10.77
C VAL A 122 4.15 -12.85 -11.67
N ASN A 123 3.65 -14.08 -11.48
CA ASN A 123 2.50 -14.57 -12.23
C ASN A 123 1.20 -13.82 -11.84
N SER A 124 1.03 -13.49 -10.56
CA SER A 124 -0.12 -12.74 -10.03
C SER A 124 -0.24 -11.37 -10.69
N VAL A 125 0.88 -10.67 -10.92
CA VAL A 125 0.90 -9.41 -11.68
C VAL A 125 0.34 -9.62 -13.10
N GLY A 126 0.76 -10.67 -13.81
CA GLY A 126 0.24 -10.96 -15.16
C GLY A 126 -1.26 -11.25 -15.16
N VAL A 127 -1.73 -12.03 -14.19
CA VAL A 127 -3.16 -12.35 -14.01
C VAL A 127 -3.97 -11.10 -13.64
N PHE A 128 -3.44 -10.26 -12.76
CA PHE A 128 -4.03 -8.98 -12.38
C PHE A 128 -4.22 -8.06 -13.57
N LEU A 129 -3.19 -7.89 -14.40
CA LEU A 129 -3.22 -7.06 -15.61
C LEU A 129 -4.17 -7.60 -16.68
N SER A 130 -4.51 -8.90 -16.64
CA SER A 130 -5.55 -9.49 -17.50
C SER A 130 -6.99 -9.26 -16.99
N GLY A 131 -7.14 -8.58 -15.84
CA GLY A 131 -8.43 -8.31 -15.20
C GLY A 131 -8.97 -9.46 -14.35
N ASN A 132 -8.20 -10.53 -14.14
CA ASN A 132 -8.63 -11.66 -13.34
C ASN A 132 -8.28 -11.45 -11.85
N TYR A 133 -9.06 -10.57 -11.22
CA TYR A 133 -8.86 -10.18 -9.83
C TYR A 133 -9.12 -11.30 -8.83
N ASP A 134 -9.94 -12.29 -9.17
CA ASP A 134 -10.26 -13.41 -8.28
C ASP A 134 -9.05 -14.34 -8.10
N VAL A 135 -8.41 -14.73 -9.20
CA VAL A 135 -7.18 -15.53 -9.17
C VAL A 135 -6.03 -14.74 -8.55
N THR A 136 -5.93 -13.44 -8.86
CA THR A 136 -4.93 -12.56 -8.23
C THR A 136 -5.07 -12.58 -6.70
N ARG A 137 -6.29 -12.47 -6.17
CA ARG A 137 -6.51 -12.51 -4.71
C ARG A 137 -6.12 -13.85 -4.12
N ILE A 138 -6.45 -14.96 -4.77
CA ILE A 138 -6.05 -16.30 -4.30
C ILE A 138 -4.52 -16.41 -4.21
N TRP A 139 -3.81 -15.97 -5.24
CA TRP A 139 -2.35 -16.05 -5.28
C TRP A 139 -1.68 -15.11 -4.27
N MET A 140 -2.15 -13.88 -4.14
CA MET A 140 -1.62 -12.96 -3.13
C MET A 140 -1.94 -13.41 -1.69
N SER A 141 -3.08 -14.06 -1.45
CA SER A 141 -3.37 -14.72 -0.17
C SER A 141 -2.40 -15.86 0.11
N SER A 142 -2.08 -16.69 -0.89
CA SER A 142 -1.08 -17.77 -0.73
C SER A 142 0.31 -17.23 -0.38
N VAL A 143 0.73 -16.10 -0.96
CA VAL A 143 2.00 -15.43 -0.59
C VAL A 143 1.96 -14.92 0.86
N MET A 144 0.83 -14.33 1.28
CA MET A 144 0.62 -13.88 2.65
C MET A 144 0.71 -15.04 3.66
N GLU A 145 0.16 -16.20 3.29
CA GLU A 145 0.25 -17.44 4.06
C GLU A 145 1.68 -17.96 4.13
N ALA A 146 2.46 -17.89 3.04
CA ALA A 146 3.87 -18.30 3.02
C ALA A 146 4.71 -17.53 4.06
N ALA A 147 4.52 -16.21 4.17
CA ALA A 147 5.16 -15.40 5.21
C ALA A 147 4.79 -15.84 6.63
N SER A 148 3.51 -16.14 6.84
CA SER A 148 2.98 -16.61 8.13
C SER A 148 3.52 -17.99 8.50
N THR A 149 3.61 -18.89 7.53
CA THR A 149 4.13 -20.25 7.71
C THR A 149 5.62 -20.20 8.04
N CYS A 150 6.40 -19.38 7.31
CA CYS A 150 7.81 -19.16 7.62
C CYS A 150 7.99 -18.63 9.05
N GLN A 151 7.19 -17.64 9.48
CA GLN A 151 7.25 -17.13 10.85
C GLN A 151 6.95 -18.22 11.89
N GLN A 152 5.90 -19.01 11.65
CA GLN A 152 5.45 -20.05 12.58
C GLN A 152 6.44 -21.21 12.69
N GLY A 153 7.23 -21.51 11.66
CA GLY A 153 8.26 -22.56 11.70
C GLY A 153 9.22 -22.43 12.88
N PHE A 154 9.59 -21.20 13.26
CA PHE A 154 10.52 -20.94 14.38
C PHE A 154 9.87 -21.09 15.76
N THR A 155 8.54 -21.02 15.85
CA THR A 155 7.81 -21.06 17.13
C THR A 155 7.83 -22.43 17.80
N GLY A 156 8.16 -23.51 17.08
CA GLY A 156 8.18 -24.88 17.59
C GLY A 156 9.10 -25.10 18.81
N ARG A 157 10.09 -24.23 19.01
CA ARG A 157 10.96 -24.21 20.21
C ARG A 157 10.87 -22.91 21.03
N GLY A 158 9.93 -22.03 20.69
CA GLY A 158 9.85 -20.68 21.28
C GLY A 158 11.00 -19.77 20.84
N GLU A 159 11.67 -20.08 19.73
CA GLU A 159 12.72 -19.24 19.17
C GLU A 159 12.11 -18.10 18.36
N ALA A 160 12.73 -16.92 18.44
CA ALA A 160 12.36 -15.79 17.61
C ALA A 160 12.88 -16.02 16.19
N SER A 161 12.02 -15.87 15.18
CA SER A 161 12.45 -15.94 13.80
C SER A 161 13.45 -14.82 13.50
N PRO A 162 14.62 -15.11 12.89
CA PRO A 162 15.53 -14.08 12.41
C PRO A 162 14.94 -13.27 11.24
N LEU A 163 13.78 -13.68 10.71
CA LEU A 163 13.05 -13.05 9.60
C LEU A 163 11.78 -12.34 10.07
N THR A 164 11.63 -12.06 11.37
CA THR A 164 10.36 -11.57 11.94
C THR A 164 9.88 -10.28 11.27
N GLN A 165 10.78 -9.36 10.94
CA GLN A 165 10.41 -8.10 10.31
C GLN A 165 10.05 -8.29 8.84
N GLU A 166 10.81 -9.13 8.14
CA GLU A 166 10.62 -9.50 6.74
C GLU A 166 9.27 -10.19 6.54
N ASN A 167 8.99 -11.23 7.34
CA ASN A 167 7.71 -11.93 7.34
C ASN A 167 6.53 -11.00 7.61
N TYR A 168 6.68 -10.10 8.60
CA TYR A 168 5.65 -9.11 8.90
C TYR A 168 5.42 -8.16 7.72
N ASN A 169 6.49 -7.65 7.11
CA ASN A 169 6.39 -6.74 5.97
C ASN A 169 5.72 -7.40 4.78
N LEU A 170 6.14 -8.61 4.40
CA LEU A 170 5.51 -9.35 3.30
C LEU A 170 4.03 -9.60 3.57
N PHE A 171 3.69 -10.06 4.77
CA PHE A 171 2.30 -10.25 5.18
C PHE A 171 1.47 -8.98 4.99
N GLN A 172 1.98 -7.85 5.46
CA GLN A 172 1.28 -6.56 5.38
C GLN A 172 1.13 -6.07 3.95
N LEU A 173 2.19 -6.18 3.13
CA LEU A 173 2.17 -5.76 1.73
C LEU A 173 1.15 -6.58 0.92
N CYS A 174 1.12 -7.90 1.10
CA CYS A 174 0.10 -8.76 0.49
C CYS A 174 -1.31 -8.39 0.95
N GLY A 175 -1.51 -8.18 2.26
CA GLY A 175 -2.79 -7.79 2.82
C GLY A 175 -3.28 -6.41 2.32
N ILE A 176 -2.36 -5.46 2.15
CA ILE A 176 -2.65 -4.16 1.52
C ILE A 176 -3.07 -4.36 0.06
N ALA A 177 -2.30 -5.13 -0.73
CA ALA A 177 -2.65 -5.43 -2.12
C ALA A 177 -4.05 -6.06 -2.23
N LEU A 178 -4.36 -7.07 -1.42
CA LEU A 178 -5.66 -7.73 -1.36
C LEU A 178 -6.80 -6.76 -1.05
N CYS A 179 -6.61 -5.90 -0.06
CA CYS A 179 -7.60 -4.88 0.29
C CYS A 179 -7.85 -3.91 -0.87
N ILE A 180 -6.79 -3.43 -1.52
CA ILE A 180 -6.91 -2.47 -2.62
C ILE A 180 -7.60 -3.13 -3.82
N ILE A 181 -7.25 -4.38 -4.16
CA ILE A 181 -7.93 -5.16 -5.20
C ILE A 181 -9.42 -5.27 -4.89
N HIS A 182 -9.78 -5.59 -3.65
CA HIS A 182 -11.18 -5.66 -3.23
C HIS A 182 -11.91 -4.31 -3.39
N LEU A 183 -11.27 -3.21 -3.00
CA LEU A 183 -11.82 -1.86 -3.19
C LEU A 183 -11.97 -1.48 -4.67
N ALA A 184 -11.11 -2.00 -5.54
CA ALA A 184 -11.17 -1.81 -6.99
C ALA A 184 -12.27 -2.65 -7.66
N THR A 185 -12.76 -3.72 -7.02
CA THR A 185 -13.76 -4.65 -7.59
C THR A 185 -15.00 -4.84 -6.70
N PRO A 186 -15.97 -3.91 -6.67
CA PRO A 186 -17.07 -3.89 -5.69
C PRO A 186 -18.12 -5.01 -5.79
N GLY A 187 -17.88 -6.09 -6.56
CA GLY A 187 -18.87 -7.15 -6.84
C GLY A 187 -18.68 -8.48 -6.11
N VAL A 188 -17.61 -8.67 -5.32
CA VAL A 188 -17.29 -9.96 -4.69
C VAL A 188 -17.41 -9.86 -3.16
N PRO A 189 -18.26 -10.67 -2.50
CA PRO A 189 -18.41 -10.68 -1.05
C PRO A 189 -17.10 -10.94 -0.30
N SER A 190 -16.87 -10.11 0.71
CA SER A 190 -15.71 -10.05 1.60
C SER A 190 -15.61 -11.26 2.54
N GLN A 191 -15.15 -12.40 2.05
CA GLN A 191 -14.81 -13.56 2.91
C GLN A 191 -13.32 -13.88 3.01
N LEU A 192 -12.43 -13.11 2.37
CA LEU A 192 -10.99 -13.44 2.30
C LEU A 192 -10.08 -12.67 3.27
N ILE A 193 -10.63 -11.82 4.15
CA ILE A 193 -9.82 -11.02 5.11
C ILE A 193 -9.79 -11.65 6.53
N HIS A 194 -10.53 -12.75 6.76
CA HIS A 194 -10.72 -13.35 8.08
C HIS A 194 -10.27 -14.81 8.23
N ARG A 195 -9.38 -15.31 7.37
CA ARG A 195 -8.68 -16.58 7.64
C ARG A 195 -7.20 -16.34 7.79
#